data_AF-T0Z581-F1
#
_entry.id   AF-T0Z581-F1
#
_cell.length_a   1.000
_cell.length_b   1.000
_cell.length_c   1.000
_cell.angle_alpha   90.00
_cell.angle_beta   90.00
_cell.angle_gamma   90.00
#
_symmetry.space_group_name_H-M   'P 1'
#
loop_
_entity.id
_entity.type
_entity.pdbx_description
1 polymer ?
#
loop_
_entity_poly.entity_id
_entity_poly.type
_entity_poly.pdbx_seq_one_letter_code
_entity_poly.pdbx_strand_id
1 'polypeptide(L)'
;MSADQVLRLSEAELLRTSKRGLLRMLREVCEQLQQERQAHRQEVAHLRARMAEAALERQKATEQKINQTVNQPSAKKAEWEKDPPRGRRKRRHRGRAGAGNRAKPEPDTTHLNPLLQCPRCDTDLSERPTLDTPARIVEDIAPPPEKTIVTEEIQERKWCPTCQAVVSSRSESALAKSDIGLRANVLIAYLWVVAAISLPGIVAYLKSFFRLRLSSAGLSRMLIRLGTILAPVQQEILSDLKGGAMIFADETGWRIGGELWWLWIFANSRCAYYWPDRQRGSPVVEKILGTIFSGV
;
A
#
# COMPACT_ATOMS: atom_id res chain seq x y z
N MET A 1 9.47 34.51 -57.29
CA MET A 1 10.56 33.57 -56.95
C MET A 1 9.92 32.63 -55.96
N SER A 2 10.03 31.30 -56.11
CA SER A 2 9.31 30.42 -55.17
C SER A 2 9.74 30.68 -53.72
N ALA A 3 8.87 30.47 -52.74
CA ALA A 3 9.21 30.80 -51.35
C ALA A 3 10.46 30.05 -50.86
N ASP A 4 10.67 28.82 -51.33
CA ASP A 4 11.88 28.03 -51.06
C ASP A 4 13.15 28.65 -51.68
N GLN A 5 13.04 29.32 -52.83
CA GLN A 5 14.14 30.10 -53.39
C GLN A 5 14.41 31.37 -52.56
N VAL A 6 13.36 32.02 -52.05
CA VAL A 6 13.47 33.21 -51.19
C VAL A 6 14.14 32.87 -49.85
N LEU A 7 13.78 31.73 -49.25
CA LEU A 7 14.35 31.26 -47.98
C LEU A 7 15.83 30.83 -48.07
N ARG A 8 16.34 30.65 -49.29
CA ARG A 8 17.74 30.28 -49.56
C ARG A 8 18.61 31.47 -49.98
N LEU A 9 18.06 32.67 -50.06
CA LEU A 9 18.82 33.88 -50.38
C LEU A 9 19.74 34.28 -49.23
N SER A 10 20.95 34.70 -49.55
CA SER A 10 21.88 35.27 -48.58
C SER A 10 21.50 36.70 -48.19
N GLU A 11 21.94 37.14 -47.02
CA GLU A 11 21.67 38.49 -46.51
C GLU A 11 22.11 39.60 -47.48
N ALA A 12 23.25 39.39 -48.15
CA ALA A 12 23.77 40.32 -49.16
C ALA A 12 22.88 40.46 -50.40
N GLU A 13 22.18 39.38 -50.80
CA GLU A 13 21.25 39.38 -51.94
C GLU A 13 19.91 40.04 -51.57
N LEU A 14 19.46 39.85 -50.33
CA LEU A 14 18.27 40.51 -49.78
C LEU A 14 18.48 42.03 -49.69
N LEU A 15 19.66 42.47 -49.24
CA LEU A 15 19.99 43.90 -49.12
C LEU A 15 20.14 44.63 -50.46
N ARG A 16 20.47 43.90 -51.55
CA ARG A 16 20.53 44.45 -52.92
C ARG A 16 19.16 44.55 -53.59
N THR A 17 18.14 43.94 -53.00
CA THR A 17 16.80 43.91 -53.56
C THR A 17 16.03 45.18 -53.18
N SER A 18 15.34 45.79 -54.14
CA SER A 18 14.45 46.93 -53.87
C SER A 18 13.37 46.58 -52.83
N LYS A 19 12.94 47.57 -52.04
CA LYS A 19 11.87 47.43 -51.03
C LYS A 19 10.58 46.80 -51.59
N ARG A 20 10.21 47.10 -52.84
CA ARG A 20 9.05 46.50 -53.53
C ARG A 20 9.27 45.01 -53.85
N GLY A 21 10.50 44.62 -54.19
CA GLY A 21 10.87 43.22 -54.41
C GLY A 21 10.82 42.39 -53.13
N LEU A 22 11.35 42.93 -52.02
CA LEU A 22 11.28 42.28 -50.70
C LEU A 22 9.84 42.10 -50.21
N LEU A 23 8.97 43.09 -50.38
CA LEU A 23 7.55 42.96 -50.01
C LEU A 23 6.80 41.92 -50.85
N ARG A 24 7.16 41.75 -52.12
CA ARG A 24 6.59 40.71 -52.99
C ARG A 24 7.04 39.32 -52.52
N MET A 25 8.33 39.16 -52.25
CA MET A 25 8.90 37.92 -51.73
C MET A 25 8.32 37.54 -50.36
N LEU A 26 8.16 38.50 -49.45
CA LEU A 26 7.53 38.26 -48.15
C LEU A 26 6.08 37.78 -48.28
N ARG A 27 5.29 38.39 -49.18
CA ARG A 27 3.90 37.95 -49.44
C ARG A 27 3.86 36.52 -49.98
N GLU A 28 4.73 36.19 -50.92
CA GLU A 28 4.82 34.86 -51.53
C GLU A 28 5.18 33.79 -50.48
N VAL A 29 6.12 34.09 -49.57
CA VAL A 29 6.45 33.22 -48.42
C VAL A 29 5.30 33.11 -47.42
N CYS A 30 4.62 34.22 -47.09
CA CYS A 30 3.48 34.19 -46.17
C CYS A 30 2.31 33.38 -46.72
N GLU A 31 2.01 33.48 -48.02
CA GLU A 31 0.95 32.69 -48.66
C GLU A 31 1.28 31.20 -48.66
N GLN A 32 2.53 30.83 -48.98
CA GLN A 32 2.95 29.43 -48.94
C GLN A 32 2.89 28.85 -47.52
N LEU A 33 3.41 29.56 -46.51
CA LEU A 33 3.34 29.13 -45.11
C LEU A 33 1.90 29.01 -44.60
N GLN A 34 0.98 29.86 -45.09
CA GLN A 34 -0.44 29.75 -44.76
C GLN A 34 -1.08 28.51 -45.37
N GLN A 35 -0.72 28.16 -46.62
CA GLN A 35 -1.18 26.95 -47.30
C GLN A 35 -0.64 25.68 -46.61
N GLU A 36 0.65 25.63 -46.30
CA GLU A 36 1.27 24.50 -45.57
C GLU A 36 0.66 24.31 -44.18
N ARG A 37 0.45 25.40 -43.44
CA ARG A 37 -0.22 25.36 -42.14
C ARG A 37 -1.66 24.84 -42.23
N GLN A 38 -2.37 25.19 -43.31
CA GLN A 38 -3.73 24.71 -43.53
C GLN A 38 -3.75 23.22 -43.88
N ALA A 39 -2.82 22.77 -44.73
CA ALA A 39 -2.65 21.35 -45.08
C ALA A 39 -2.32 20.51 -43.83
N HIS A 40 -1.34 20.93 -43.03
CA HIS A 40 -1.00 20.22 -41.79
C HIS A 40 -2.15 20.22 -40.77
N ARG A 41 -2.95 21.29 -40.69
CA ARG A 41 -4.15 21.30 -39.82
C ARG A 41 -5.20 20.28 -40.27
N GLN A 42 -5.40 20.14 -41.58
CA GLN A 42 -6.31 19.13 -42.13
C GLN A 42 -5.80 17.71 -41.87
N GLU A 43 -4.50 17.47 -42.04
CA GLU A 43 -3.87 16.19 -41.78
C GLU A 43 -3.96 15.79 -40.29
N VAL A 44 -3.67 16.72 -39.38
CA VAL A 44 -3.81 16.50 -37.93
C VAL A 44 -5.26 16.22 -37.55
N ALA A 45 -6.23 16.91 -38.16
CA ALA A 45 -7.65 16.64 -37.94
C ALA A 45 -8.04 15.23 -38.42
N HIS A 46 -7.56 14.82 -39.59
CA HIS A 46 -7.81 13.49 -40.14
C HIS A 46 -7.19 12.37 -39.27
N LEU A 47 -5.94 12.53 -38.84
CA LEU A 47 -5.27 11.57 -37.97
C LEU A 47 -5.95 11.47 -36.59
N ARG A 48 -6.39 12.59 -36.03
CA ARG A 48 -7.16 12.60 -34.76
C ARG A 48 -8.50 11.87 -34.90
N ALA A 49 -9.21 12.05 -36.00
CA ALA A 49 -10.45 11.32 -36.28
C ALA A 49 -10.21 9.80 -36.36
N ARG A 50 -9.17 9.38 -37.10
CA ARG A 50 -8.79 7.96 -37.19
C ARG A 50 -8.38 7.35 -35.84
N MET A 51 -7.68 8.10 -35.00
CA MET A 51 -7.34 7.63 -33.64
C MET A 51 -8.57 7.50 -32.75
N ALA A 52 -9.55 8.41 -32.88
CA ALA A 52 -10.80 8.34 -32.14
C ALA A 52 -11.65 7.12 -32.55
N GLU A 53 -11.75 6.85 -33.86
CA GLU A 53 -12.42 5.65 -34.38
C GLU A 53 -11.74 4.35 -33.90
N ALA A 54 -10.41 4.29 -33.99
CA ALA A 54 -9.66 3.13 -33.50
C ALA A 54 -9.78 2.92 -31.98
N ALA A 55 -9.87 4.00 -31.20
CA ALA A 55 -10.10 3.93 -29.76
C ALA A 55 -11.50 3.40 -29.44
N LEU A 56 -12.52 3.84 -30.19
CA LEU A 56 -13.90 3.36 -30.03
C LEU A 56 -14.02 1.88 -30.37
N GLU A 57 -13.39 1.42 -31.45
CA GLU A 57 -13.38 -0.01 -31.81
C GLU A 57 -12.63 -0.87 -30.78
N ARG A 58 -11.52 -0.37 -30.21
CA ARG A 58 -10.84 -1.04 -29.09
C ARG A 58 -11.73 -1.11 -27.85
N GLN A 59 -12.49 -0.07 -27.55
CA GLN A 59 -13.42 -0.05 -26.43
C GLN A 59 -14.54 -1.08 -26.63
N LYS A 60 -15.18 -1.11 -27.81
CA LYS A 60 -16.19 -2.12 -28.17
C LYS A 60 -15.64 -3.54 -28.09
N ALA A 61 -14.43 -3.79 -28.60
CA ALA A 61 -13.78 -5.10 -28.53
C ALA A 61 -13.46 -5.51 -27.09
N THR A 62 -13.10 -4.55 -26.23
CA THR A 62 -12.85 -4.79 -24.80
C THR A 62 -14.15 -5.09 -24.07
N GLU A 63 -15.21 -4.33 -24.34
CA GLU A 63 -16.56 -4.55 -23.80
C GLU A 63 -17.10 -5.92 -24.25
N GLN A 64 -16.94 -6.30 -25.53
CA GLN A 64 -17.31 -7.64 -26.01
C GLN A 64 -16.52 -8.75 -25.32
N LYS A 65 -15.21 -8.59 -25.11
CA LYS A 65 -14.41 -9.54 -24.34
C LYS A 65 -14.88 -9.65 -22.90
N ILE A 66 -15.11 -8.52 -22.21
CA ILE A 66 -15.64 -8.51 -20.85
C ILE A 66 -17.02 -9.18 -20.82
N ASN A 67 -17.88 -8.93 -21.80
CA ASN A 67 -19.20 -9.56 -21.87
C ASN A 67 -19.11 -11.08 -22.07
N GLN A 68 -18.14 -11.56 -22.86
CA GLN A 68 -17.86 -12.99 -23.01
C GLN A 68 -17.36 -13.64 -21.70
N THR A 69 -16.59 -12.92 -20.88
CA THR A 69 -16.05 -13.45 -19.61
C THR A 69 -17.02 -13.29 -18.43
N VAL A 70 -17.87 -12.26 -18.43
CA VAL A 70 -18.78 -11.92 -17.31
C VAL A 70 -20.16 -12.55 -17.48
N ASN A 71 -20.65 -12.76 -18.71
CA ASN A 71 -21.90 -13.49 -18.97
C ASN A 71 -21.73 -15.01 -19.14
N GLN A 72 -20.60 -15.57 -18.73
CA GLN A 72 -20.55 -16.96 -18.26
C GLN A 72 -20.47 -16.98 -16.74
N PRO A 73 -21.59 -16.84 -16.01
CA PRO A 73 -21.59 -17.29 -14.64
C PRO A 73 -21.29 -18.80 -14.68
N SER A 74 -20.17 -19.20 -14.09
CA SER A 74 -19.83 -20.61 -13.81
C SER A 74 -20.91 -21.35 -12.97
N ALA A 75 -22.03 -20.68 -12.67
CA ALA A 75 -23.15 -21.13 -11.86
C ALA A 75 -24.46 -21.38 -12.63
N LYS A 76 -24.49 -21.37 -13.98
CA LYS A 76 -25.74 -21.63 -14.76
C LYS A 76 -25.64 -22.72 -15.84
N LYS A 77 -24.89 -23.80 -15.60
CA LYS A 77 -25.28 -25.09 -16.22
C LYS A 77 -26.31 -25.74 -15.31
N ALA A 78 -27.50 -25.97 -15.84
CA ALA A 78 -28.50 -26.74 -15.14
C ALA A 78 -27.93 -28.11 -14.76
N GLU A 79 -28.29 -28.64 -13.59
CA GLU A 79 -27.68 -29.85 -13.03
C GLU A 79 -27.77 -31.07 -13.99
N TRP A 80 -28.78 -31.08 -14.85
CA TRP A 80 -29.04 -32.12 -15.85
C TRP A 80 -28.26 -31.98 -17.18
N GLU A 81 -27.57 -30.86 -17.43
CA GLU A 81 -26.70 -30.63 -18.61
C GLU A 81 -25.20 -30.85 -18.29
N LYS A 82 -24.90 -31.29 -17.08
CA LYS A 82 -23.54 -31.68 -16.68
C LYS A 82 -23.35 -33.15 -17.06
N ASP A 83 -22.30 -33.46 -17.81
CA ASP A 83 -21.89 -34.84 -18.04
C ASP A 83 -21.75 -35.57 -16.70
N PRO A 84 -22.23 -36.82 -16.56
CA PRO A 84 -22.11 -37.56 -15.33
C PRO A 84 -20.62 -37.59 -14.94
N PRO A 85 -20.27 -37.27 -13.67
CA PRO A 85 -18.88 -37.21 -13.26
C PRO A 85 -18.28 -38.61 -13.45
N ARG A 86 -17.41 -38.76 -14.46
CA ARG A 86 -16.62 -39.98 -14.65
C ARG A 86 -15.96 -40.28 -13.32
N GLY A 87 -16.26 -41.45 -12.76
CA GLY A 87 -15.94 -41.85 -11.38
C GLY A 87 -14.48 -41.63 -11.04
N ARG A 88 -14.15 -40.40 -10.60
CA ARG A 88 -12.87 -40.11 -9.97
C ARG A 88 -12.99 -40.72 -8.59
N ARG A 89 -12.35 -41.88 -8.41
CA ARG A 89 -12.01 -42.41 -7.09
C ARG A 89 -11.57 -41.21 -6.24
N LYS A 90 -12.34 -40.90 -5.19
CA LYS A 90 -11.97 -39.88 -4.21
C LYS A 90 -10.57 -40.23 -3.73
N ARG A 91 -9.55 -39.57 -4.29
CA ARG A 91 -8.20 -39.63 -3.73
C ARG A 91 -8.39 -39.10 -2.32
N ARG A 92 -8.21 -39.99 -1.33
CA ARG A 92 -8.19 -39.62 0.08
C ARG A 92 -7.16 -38.50 0.18
N HIS A 93 -7.61 -37.25 0.33
CA HIS A 93 -6.70 -36.13 0.46
C HIS A 93 -5.83 -36.46 1.68
N ARG A 94 -4.57 -36.81 1.45
CA ARG A 94 -3.59 -36.82 2.53
C ARG A 94 -3.60 -35.39 3.07
N GLY A 95 -3.91 -35.22 4.35
CA GLY A 95 -3.88 -33.92 4.99
C GLY A 95 -2.56 -33.23 4.62
N ARG A 96 -2.63 -31.98 4.17
CA ARG A 96 -1.42 -31.22 3.84
C ARG A 96 -0.56 -31.17 5.10
N ALA A 97 0.77 -31.28 4.96
CA ALA A 97 1.67 -31.03 6.09
C ALA A 97 1.38 -29.62 6.65
N GLY A 98 1.06 -29.53 7.94
CA GLY A 98 0.63 -28.28 8.59
C GLY A 98 -0.89 -28.02 8.58
N ALA A 99 -1.71 -28.92 8.04
CA ALA A 99 -3.17 -28.84 8.15
C ALA A 99 -3.64 -29.56 9.43
N GLY A 100 -3.75 -28.78 10.50
CA GLY A 100 -4.27 -29.20 11.80
C GLY A 100 -3.94 -28.12 12.85
N ASN A 101 -4.79 -27.99 13.86
CA ASN A 101 -4.43 -27.17 15.01
C ASN A 101 -3.13 -27.73 15.60
N ARG A 102 -2.22 -26.84 15.99
CA ARG A 102 -0.95 -27.23 16.62
C ARG A 102 -1.23 -27.94 17.95
N ALA A 103 -0.23 -28.69 18.43
CA ALA A 103 -0.27 -29.21 19.79
C ALA A 103 -0.49 -28.04 20.76
N LYS A 104 -1.42 -28.24 21.71
CA LYS A 104 -1.74 -27.22 22.71
C LYS A 104 -0.61 -27.15 23.75
N PRO A 105 -0.31 -25.95 24.26
CA PRO A 105 0.67 -25.79 25.34
C PRO A 105 0.15 -26.40 26.65
N GLU A 106 1.03 -26.49 27.65
CA GLU A 106 0.63 -26.81 29.02
C GLU A 106 -0.29 -25.71 29.59
N PRO A 107 -1.34 -26.07 30.35
CA PRO A 107 -2.30 -25.10 30.85
C PRO A 107 -1.72 -24.26 31.98
N ASP A 108 -1.89 -22.93 31.90
CA ASP A 108 -1.51 -22.00 32.98
C ASP A 108 -2.35 -22.21 34.25
N THR A 109 -3.65 -22.50 34.07
CA THR A 109 -4.61 -22.76 35.14
C THR A 109 -5.49 -23.96 34.81
N THR A 110 -5.89 -24.70 35.85
CA THR A 110 -6.83 -25.82 35.72
C THR A 110 -8.13 -25.49 36.44
N HIS A 111 -9.24 -25.48 35.70
CA HIS A 111 -10.58 -25.27 36.25
C HIS A 111 -11.34 -26.60 36.26
N LEU A 112 -11.76 -27.03 37.45
CA LEU A 112 -12.70 -28.14 37.61
C LEU A 112 -14.12 -27.63 37.44
N ASN A 113 -14.88 -28.26 36.54
CA ASN A 113 -16.28 -27.95 36.28
C ASN A 113 -17.16 -29.09 36.81
N PRO A 114 -17.53 -29.09 38.11
CA PRO A 114 -18.31 -30.18 38.69
C PRO A 114 -19.73 -30.22 38.12
N LEU A 115 -20.26 -31.43 37.89
CA LEU A 115 -21.64 -31.64 37.47
C LEU A 115 -22.54 -31.77 38.71
N LEU A 116 -23.03 -30.63 39.20
CA LEU A 116 -23.87 -30.58 40.41
C LEU A 116 -25.34 -30.93 40.15
N GLN A 117 -25.82 -30.73 38.92
CA GLN A 117 -27.22 -30.96 38.54
C GLN A 117 -27.31 -31.66 37.20
N CYS A 118 -28.30 -32.53 37.05
CA CYS A 118 -28.58 -33.20 35.79
C CYS A 118 -29.17 -32.20 34.77
N PRO A 119 -28.54 -31.94 33.62
CA PRO A 119 -29.01 -30.94 32.64
C PRO A 119 -30.31 -31.34 31.91
N ARG A 120 -30.89 -32.49 32.23
CA ARG A 120 -32.14 -33.00 31.62
C ARG A 120 -33.34 -32.92 32.56
N CYS A 121 -33.13 -33.02 33.86
CA CYS A 121 -34.20 -33.15 34.85
C CYS A 121 -33.91 -32.44 36.17
N ASP A 122 -32.84 -31.64 36.24
CA ASP A 122 -32.40 -30.84 37.39
C ASP A 122 -32.19 -31.60 38.69
N THR A 123 -32.13 -32.93 38.64
CA THR A 123 -31.82 -33.77 39.80
C THR A 123 -30.44 -33.42 40.34
N ASP A 124 -30.34 -33.30 41.65
CA ASP A 124 -29.09 -33.06 42.36
C ASP A 124 -28.14 -34.27 42.22
N LEU A 125 -26.92 -33.99 41.79
CA LEU A 125 -25.83 -34.94 41.58
C LEU A 125 -24.62 -34.67 42.48
N SER A 126 -24.70 -33.70 43.38
CA SER A 126 -23.57 -33.27 44.23
C SER A 126 -22.95 -34.41 45.06
N GLU A 127 -23.77 -35.35 45.54
CA GLU A 127 -23.31 -36.52 46.31
C GLU A 127 -23.09 -37.78 45.47
N ARG A 128 -23.34 -37.73 44.15
CA ARG A 128 -23.13 -38.88 43.28
C ARG A 128 -21.65 -39.06 42.96
N PRO A 129 -21.12 -40.30 42.92
CA PRO A 129 -19.72 -40.54 42.61
C PRO A 129 -19.40 -40.14 41.16
N THR A 130 -18.25 -39.52 40.96
CA THR A 130 -17.72 -39.22 39.62
C THR A 130 -17.27 -40.50 38.92
N LEU A 131 -17.75 -40.73 37.70
CA LEU A 131 -17.39 -41.91 36.90
C LEU A 131 -16.07 -41.70 36.13
N ASP A 132 -15.93 -40.54 35.49
CA ASP A 132 -14.77 -40.15 34.69
C ASP A 132 -14.54 -38.63 34.72
N THR A 133 -13.33 -38.20 34.39
CA THR A 133 -12.93 -36.77 34.36
C THR A 133 -12.16 -36.45 33.07
N PRO A 134 -12.80 -36.50 31.89
CA PRO A 134 -12.14 -36.15 30.64
C PRO A 134 -11.70 -34.69 30.64
N ALA A 135 -10.41 -34.45 30.50
CA ALA A 135 -9.84 -33.12 30.43
C ALA A 135 -9.70 -32.63 28.97
N ARG A 136 -9.91 -31.33 28.76
CA ARG A 136 -9.57 -30.65 27.50
C ARG A 136 -8.84 -29.36 27.83
N ILE A 137 -7.78 -29.06 27.08
CA ILE A 137 -7.11 -27.75 27.17
C ILE A 137 -7.88 -26.77 26.27
N VAL A 138 -8.26 -25.61 26.80
CA VAL A 138 -8.93 -24.54 26.06
C VAL A 138 -8.01 -23.33 26.09
N GLU A 139 -7.59 -22.86 24.92
CA GLU A 139 -6.86 -21.61 24.77
C GLU A 139 -7.87 -20.50 24.49
N ASP A 140 -7.82 -19.43 25.26
CA ASP A 140 -8.65 -18.25 25.07
C ASP A 140 -7.79 -16.99 25.26
N ILE A 141 -8.30 -15.86 24.82
CA ILE A 141 -7.63 -14.56 24.98
C ILE A 141 -8.11 -13.86 26.26
N ALA A 142 -7.25 -13.03 26.84
CA ALA A 142 -7.63 -12.20 27.98
C ALA A 142 -8.84 -11.32 27.62
N PRO A 143 -9.80 -11.14 28.55
CA PRO A 143 -10.95 -10.29 28.29
C PRO A 143 -10.50 -8.85 27.99
N PRO A 144 -11.19 -8.13 27.10
CA PRO A 144 -10.87 -6.73 26.82
C PRO A 144 -11.03 -5.88 28.09
N PRO A 145 -10.17 -4.86 28.30
CA PRO A 145 -10.26 -4.01 29.47
C PRO A 145 -11.60 -3.25 29.52
N GLU A 146 -12.18 -3.15 30.71
CA GLU A 146 -13.45 -2.46 30.92
C GLU A 146 -13.37 -0.96 30.61
N LYS A 147 -12.21 -0.34 30.87
CA LYS A 147 -11.92 1.08 30.64
C LYS A 147 -10.48 1.32 30.21
N THR A 148 -10.25 2.46 29.56
CA THR A 148 -8.90 2.96 29.28
C THR A 148 -8.19 3.31 30.58
N ILE A 149 -6.92 2.95 30.68
CA ILE A 149 -6.04 3.40 31.77
C ILE A 149 -5.58 4.82 31.44
N VAL A 150 -5.91 5.77 32.30
CA VAL A 150 -5.52 7.18 32.16
C VAL A 150 -4.64 7.55 33.35
N THR A 151 -3.45 8.06 33.08
CA THR A 151 -2.45 8.42 34.07
C THR A 151 -2.03 9.87 33.85
N GLU A 152 -2.04 10.67 34.91
CA GLU A 152 -1.48 12.02 34.90
C GLU A 152 0.01 11.92 35.21
N GLU A 153 0.86 12.42 34.32
CA GLU A 153 2.30 12.51 34.52
C GLU A 153 2.70 13.95 34.81
N ILE A 154 3.09 14.22 36.06
CA ILE A 154 3.57 15.53 36.49
C ILE A 154 5.08 15.60 36.25
N GLN A 155 5.50 16.52 35.37
CA GLN A 155 6.92 16.72 35.04
C GLN A 155 7.53 17.85 35.85
N GLU A 156 8.64 17.57 36.52
CA GLU A 156 9.42 18.61 37.20
C GLU A 156 10.34 19.33 36.20
N ARG A 157 10.48 20.63 36.38
CA ARG A 157 11.45 21.46 35.65
C ARG A 157 12.36 22.15 36.65
N LYS A 158 13.67 22.02 36.46
CA LYS A 158 14.69 22.59 37.35
C LYS A 158 15.72 23.34 36.54
N TRP A 159 16.27 24.43 37.09
CA TRP A 159 17.44 25.07 36.52
C TRP A 159 18.69 24.26 36.89
N CYS A 160 19.45 23.83 35.88
CA CYS A 160 20.73 23.19 36.10
C CYS A 160 21.83 24.26 36.19
N PRO A 161 22.53 24.41 37.33
CA PRO A 161 23.58 25.43 37.47
C PRO A 161 24.80 25.14 36.59
N THR A 162 25.09 23.87 36.31
CA THR A 162 26.24 23.45 35.50
C THR A 162 26.02 23.72 34.01
N CYS A 163 24.87 23.30 33.48
CA CYS A 163 24.55 23.47 32.06
C CYS A 163 23.95 24.84 31.74
N GLN A 164 23.64 25.65 32.77
CA GLN A 164 22.95 26.94 32.66
C GLN A 164 21.68 26.86 31.81
N ALA A 165 20.88 25.81 32.04
CA ALA A 165 19.68 25.53 31.27
C ALA A 165 18.57 24.97 32.16
N VAL A 166 17.32 25.23 31.79
CA VAL A 166 16.16 24.57 32.41
C VAL A 166 16.05 23.15 31.85
N VAL A 167 16.19 22.17 32.72
CA VAL A 167 16.01 20.74 32.40
C VAL A 167 14.64 20.27 32.91
N SER A 168 14.02 19.34 32.18
CA SER A 168 12.73 18.74 32.52
C SER A 168 12.88 17.24 32.71
N SER A 169 12.10 16.64 33.63
CA SER A 169 11.97 15.18 33.70
C SER A 169 11.36 14.63 32.40
N ARG A 170 11.71 13.39 32.04
CA ARG A 170 11.25 12.72 30.82
C ARG A 170 10.19 11.69 31.18
N SER A 171 9.17 11.57 30.33
CA SER A 171 8.21 10.46 30.40
C SER A 171 8.84 9.20 29.81
N GLU A 172 8.64 8.08 30.49
CA GLU A 172 8.93 6.74 29.95
C GLU A 172 7.68 6.07 29.37
N SER A 173 6.47 6.59 29.67
CA SER A 173 5.22 5.96 29.26
C SER A 173 4.72 6.43 27.89
N ALA A 174 5.18 7.58 27.40
CA ALA A 174 4.71 8.19 26.15
C ALA A 174 5.83 8.87 25.34
N LEU A 175 5.61 8.99 24.02
CA LEU A 175 6.56 9.68 23.13
C LEU A 175 6.50 11.19 23.32
N ALA A 176 7.57 11.84 23.80
CA ALA A 176 7.71 13.30 23.98
C ALA A 176 6.36 14.08 23.97
N LYS A 177 6.05 15.00 23.07
CA LYS A 177 4.77 15.74 23.00
C LYS A 177 3.51 14.88 22.64
N SER A 178 3.26 13.73 23.27
CA SER A 178 2.14 12.82 22.97
C SER A 178 1.36 12.48 24.22
N ASP A 179 0.05 12.43 24.07
CA ASP A 179 -0.95 12.00 25.05
C ASP A 179 -1.31 10.50 24.92
N ILE A 180 -0.64 9.78 24.01
CA ILE A 180 -0.86 8.35 23.76
C ILE A 180 0.33 7.54 24.24
N GLY A 181 0.06 6.57 25.11
CA GLY A 181 1.09 5.71 25.69
C GLY A 181 1.80 4.84 24.65
N LEU A 182 3.02 4.40 24.96
CA LEU A 182 3.87 3.61 24.07
C LEU A 182 3.22 2.29 23.64
N ARG A 183 2.54 1.60 24.56
CA ARG A 183 1.82 0.33 24.25
C ARG A 183 0.76 0.52 23.17
N ALA A 184 0.00 1.62 23.24
CA ALA A 184 -1.00 1.94 22.23
C ALA A 184 -0.35 2.31 20.89
N ASN A 185 0.76 3.07 20.90
CA ASN A 185 1.51 3.39 19.69
C ASN A 185 1.99 2.12 18.96
N VAL A 186 2.59 1.17 19.68
CA VAL A 186 3.09 -0.09 19.11
C VAL A 186 1.95 -0.93 18.55
N LEU A 187 0.85 -1.07 19.29
CA LEU A 187 -0.32 -1.80 18.81
C LEU A 187 -0.90 -1.17 17.53
N ILE A 188 -1.04 0.15 17.49
CA ILE A 188 -1.54 0.86 16.31
C ILE A 188 -0.62 0.64 15.11
N ALA A 189 0.70 0.75 15.31
CA ALA A 189 1.68 0.51 14.25
C ALA A 189 1.57 -0.91 13.70
N TYR A 190 1.44 -1.91 14.58
CA TYR A 190 1.23 -3.31 14.18
C TYR A 190 -0.07 -3.50 13.38
N LEU A 191 -1.19 -2.95 13.88
CA LEU A 191 -2.49 -3.08 13.21
C LEU A 191 -2.49 -2.42 11.83
N TRP A 192 -1.78 -1.30 11.69
CA TRP A 192 -1.68 -0.58 10.43
C TRP A 192 -0.76 -1.26 9.42
N VAL A 193 0.47 -1.60 9.84
CA VAL A 193 1.51 -2.10 8.93
C VAL A 193 1.38 -3.60 8.68
N VAL A 194 1.22 -4.39 9.74
CA VAL A 194 1.27 -5.87 9.67
C VAL A 194 -0.12 -6.44 9.38
N ALA A 195 -1.14 -5.96 10.10
CA ALA A 195 -2.51 -6.44 9.90
C ALA A 195 -3.25 -5.70 8.76
N ALA A 196 -2.63 -4.69 8.14
CA ALA A 196 -3.18 -3.91 7.01
C ALA A 196 -4.59 -3.35 7.26
N ILE A 197 -4.90 -2.96 8.51
CA ILE A 197 -6.20 -2.41 8.87
C ILE A 197 -6.25 -0.92 8.49
N SER A 198 -7.37 -0.49 7.91
CA SER A 198 -7.61 0.92 7.59
C SER A 198 -7.65 1.80 8.85
N LEU A 199 -7.26 3.08 8.74
CA LEU A 199 -7.26 3.99 9.90
C LEU A 199 -8.62 4.06 10.63
N PRO A 200 -9.78 4.16 9.93
CA PRO A 200 -11.08 4.12 10.60
C PRO A 200 -11.35 2.79 11.29
N GLY A 201 -10.88 1.68 10.71
CA GLY A 201 -10.95 0.35 11.32
C GLY A 201 -10.15 0.26 12.62
N ILE A 202 -8.95 0.84 12.66
CA ILE A 202 -8.14 0.89 13.89
C ILE A 202 -8.82 1.74 14.96
N VAL A 203 -9.38 2.90 14.59
CA VAL A 203 -10.15 3.75 15.51
C VAL A 203 -11.34 2.98 16.11
N ALA A 204 -12.10 2.27 15.27
CA ALA A 204 -13.21 1.44 15.72
C ALA A 204 -12.75 0.31 16.65
N TYR A 205 -11.65 -0.37 16.30
CA TYR A 205 -11.06 -1.43 17.11
C TYR A 205 -10.67 -0.94 18.51
N LEU A 206 -9.93 0.16 18.60
CA LEU A 206 -9.49 0.73 19.88
C LEU A 206 -10.66 1.20 20.74
N LYS A 207 -11.70 1.78 20.13
CA LYS A 207 -12.91 2.17 20.84
C LYS A 207 -13.67 0.96 21.40
N SER A 208 -13.78 -0.11 20.61
CA SER A 208 -14.59 -1.29 20.95
C SER A 208 -13.93 -2.20 21.96
N PHE A 209 -12.61 -2.42 21.86
CA PHE A 209 -11.89 -3.36 22.72
C PHE A 209 -11.11 -2.68 23.85
N PHE A 210 -10.69 -1.42 23.69
CA PHE A 210 -9.85 -0.73 24.67
C PHE A 210 -10.51 0.50 25.29
N ARG A 211 -11.71 0.87 24.83
CA ARG A 211 -12.41 2.14 25.18
C ARG A 211 -11.57 3.40 24.89
N LEU A 212 -10.48 3.26 24.15
CA LEU A 212 -9.58 4.33 23.77
C LEU A 212 -10.17 5.07 22.57
N ARG A 213 -10.52 6.34 22.76
CA ARG A 213 -11.13 7.17 21.74
C ARG A 213 -10.07 8.01 21.05
N LEU A 214 -9.90 7.79 19.75
CA LEU A 214 -8.98 8.55 18.89
C LEU A 214 -9.69 8.97 17.62
N SER A 215 -9.26 10.09 17.06
CA SER A 215 -9.65 10.48 15.70
C SER A 215 -8.69 9.89 14.67
N SER A 216 -9.17 9.65 13.45
CA SER A 216 -8.31 9.20 12.35
C SER A 216 -7.18 10.20 12.06
N ALA A 217 -7.44 11.49 12.25
CA ALA A 217 -6.45 12.54 12.10
C ALA A 217 -5.36 12.47 13.19
N GLY A 218 -5.74 12.24 14.46
CA GLY A 218 -4.80 12.05 15.56
C GLY A 218 -3.93 10.82 15.34
N LEU A 219 -4.54 9.72 14.91
CA LEU A 219 -3.83 8.49 14.55
C LEU A 219 -2.84 8.72 13.40
N SER A 220 -3.25 9.38 12.32
CA SER A 220 -2.36 9.73 11.20
C SER A 220 -1.17 10.58 11.67
N ARG A 221 -1.41 11.61 12.49
CA ARG A 221 -0.35 12.47 13.04
C ARG A 221 0.63 11.71 13.92
N MET A 222 0.12 10.75 14.70
CA MET A 222 0.92 9.85 15.52
C MET A 222 1.81 8.94 14.66
N LEU A 223 1.26 8.33 13.60
CA LEU A 223 2.04 7.49 12.67
C LEU A 223 3.12 8.28 11.92
N ILE A 224 2.83 9.51 11.47
CA ILE A 224 3.82 10.39 10.84
C ILE A 224 4.99 10.63 11.79
N ARG A 225 4.68 10.94 13.05
CA ARG A 225 5.69 11.16 14.07
C ARG A 225 6.51 9.90 14.37
N LEU A 226 5.86 8.75 14.46
CA LEU A 226 6.54 7.47 14.63
C LEU A 226 7.50 7.23 13.45
N GLY A 227 7.08 7.53 12.22
CA GLY A 227 7.95 7.50 11.04
C GLY A 227 9.16 8.42 11.17
N THR A 228 8.99 9.64 11.70
CA THR A 228 10.11 10.55 11.97
C THR A 228 11.10 9.99 12.99
N ILE A 229 10.60 9.34 14.05
CA ILE A 229 11.43 8.73 15.10
C ILE A 229 12.21 7.53 14.53
N LEU A 230 11.59 6.76 13.63
CA LEU A 230 12.18 5.58 13.00
C LEU A 230 13.06 5.91 11.78
N ALA A 231 13.14 7.18 11.36
CA ALA A 231 13.95 7.57 10.21
C ALA A 231 15.43 7.16 10.32
N PRO A 232 16.10 7.26 11.50
CA PRO A 232 17.47 6.75 11.65
C PRO A 232 17.56 5.24 11.44
N VAL A 233 16.60 4.47 11.95
CA VAL A 233 16.53 3.00 11.76
C VAL A 233 16.34 2.66 10.28
N GLN A 234 15.52 3.43 9.56
CA GLN A 234 15.38 3.29 8.12
C GLN A 234 16.71 3.54 7.38
N GLN A 235 17.53 4.50 7.83
CA GLN A 235 18.85 4.74 7.25
C GLN A 235 19.85 3.62 7.58
N GLU A 236 19.80 3.07 8.78
CA GLU A 236 20.60 1.88 9.14
C GLU A 236 20.24 0.68 8.25
N ILE A 237 18.94 0.43 8.03
CA ILE A 237 18.48 -0.63 7.12
C ILE A 237 18.99 -0.40 5.69
N LEU A 238 18.98 0.84 5.21
CA LEU A 238 19.50 1.19 3.89
C LEU A 238 21.03 0.97 3.80
N SER A 239 21.76 1.32 4.85
CA SER A 239 23.20 1.08 4.94
C SER A 239 23.51 -0.42 4.91
N ASP A 240 22.79 -1.22 5.70
CA ASP A 240 22.90 -2.68 5.73
C ASP A 240 22.56 -3.30 4.38
N LEU A 241 21.52 -2.78 3.69
CA LEU A 241 21.11 -3.23 2.38
C LEU A 241 22.24 -3.05 1.35
N LYS A 242 22.88 -1.87 1.33
CA LYS A 242 23.99 -1.54 0.41
C LYS A 242 25.23 -2.39 0.63
N GLY A 243 25.47 -2.87 1.85
CA GLY A 243 26.55 -3.81 2.15
C GLY A 243 26.28 -5.25 1.70
N GLY A 244 25.06 -5.56 1.24
CA GLY A 244 24.69 -6.90 0.79
C GLY A 244 25.29 -7.26 -0.57
N ALA A 245 25.77 -8.51 -0.70
CA ALA A 245 26.32 -9.01 -1.96
C ALA A 245 25.26 -9.19 -3.07
N MET A 246 24.01 -9.44 -2.70
CA MET A 246 22.89 -9.64 -3.62
C MET A 246 21.69 -8.84 -3.14
N ILE A 247 21.13 -8.04 -4.04
CA ILE A 247 19.97 -7.19 -3.78
C ILE A 247 18.90 -7.53 -4.81
N PHE A 248 17.71 -7.85 -4.33
CA PHE A 248 16.51 -8.01 -5.14
C PHE A 248 15.75 -6.69 -5.12
N ALA A 249 15.39 -6.17 -6.30
CA ALA A 249 14.58 -4.98 -6.43
C ALA A 249 13.28 -5.34 -7.16
N ASP A 250 12.16 -4.88 -6.63
CA ASP A 250 10.84 -4.99 -7.26
C ASP A 250 10.05 -3.69 -7.02
N GLU A 251 9.07 -3.44 -7.87
CA GLU A 251 8.24 -2.24 -7.82
C GLU A 251 6.77 -2.61 -8.05
N THR A 252 5.89 -2.04 -7.23
CA THR A 252 4.44 -2.21 -7.41
C THR A 252 3.77 -0.85 -7.50
N GLY A 253 2.82 -0.73 -8.44
CA GLY A 253 2.03 0.49 -8.59
C GLY A 253 1.24 0.78 -7.30
N TRP A 254 1.39 2.00 -6.78
CA TRP A 254 0.74 2.46 -5.57
C TRP A 254 0.12 3.84 -5.80
N ARG A 255 -1.15 4.06 -5.44
CA ARG A 255 -1.78 5.37 -5.60
C ARG A 255 -1.70 6.20 -4.32
N ILE A 256 -1.17 7.41 -4.45
CA ILE A 256 -1.10 8.40 -3.36
C ILE A 256 -1.87 9.63 -3.82
N GLY A 257 -2.96 9.97 -3.12
CA GLY A 257 -3.82 11.09 -3.50
C GLY A 257 -4.50 10.95 -4.88
N GLY A 258 -4.64 9.73 -5.38
CA GLY A 258 -5.19 9.46 -6.73
C GLY A 258 -4.14 9.47 -7.85
N GLU A 259 -2.94 9.97 -7.60
CA GLU A 259 -1.82 9.93 -8.53
C GLU A 259 -1.11 8.57 -8.46
N LEU A 260 -0.61 8.09 -9.60
CA LEU A 260 0.20 6.87 -9.65
C LEU A 260 1.62 7.15 -9.15
N TRP A 261 2.02 6.36 -8.16
CA TRP A 261 3.36 6.24 -7.62
C TRP A 261 3.81 4.77 -7.73
N TRP A 262 5.07 4.52 -7.45
CA TRP A 262 5.66 3.19 -7.38
C TRP A 262 6.19 2.97 -5.97
N LEU A 263 5.72 1.91 -5.32
CA LEU A 263 6.32 1.42 -4.08
C LEU A 263 7.45 0.45 -4.47
N TRP A 264 8.67 0.90 -4.26
CA TRP A 264 9.85 0.07 -4.43
C TRP A 264 10.10 -0.76 -3.18
N ILE A 265 10.48 -2.01 -3.39
CA ILE A 265 11.08 -2.86 -2.37
C ILE A 265 12.48 -3.25 -2.85
N PHE A 266 13.47 -2.99 -2.00
CA PHE A 266 14.82 -3.52 -2.15
C PHE A 266 15.10 -4.45 -0.99
N ALA A 267 15.44 -5.70 -1.27
CA ALA A 267 15.63 -6.71 -0.24
C ALA A 267 16.91 -7.50 -0.46
N ASN A 268 17.48 -7.99 0.63
CA ASN A 268 18.51 -9.02 0.62
C ASN A 268 18.10 -10.15 1.59
N SER A 269 19.02 -11.03 1.94
CA SER A 269 18.74 -12.15 2.86
C SER A 269 18.39 -11.72 4.30
N ARG A 270 18.67 -10.47 4.69
CA ARG A 270 18.54 -9.96 6.06
C ARG A 270 17.50 -8.85 6.20
N CYS A 271 17.37 -7.97 5.23
CA CYS A 271 16.52 -6.78 5.34
C CYS A 271 15.69 -6.52 4.07
N ALA A 272 14.62 -5.76 4.26
CA ALA A 272 13.78 -5.22 3.20
C ALA A 272 13.61 -3.71 3.44
N TYR A 273 13.81 -2.94 2.37
CA TYR A 273 13.74 -1.48 2.36
C TYR A 273 12.66 -1.04 1.40
N TYR A 274 11.72 -0.24 1.89
CA TYR A 274 10.61 0.28 1.11
C TYR A 274 10.81 1.76 0.79
N TRP A 275 10.56 2.13 -0.47
CA TRP A 275 10.69 3.50 -0.94
C TRP A 275 9.59 3.89 -1.93
N PRO A 276 8.70 4.85 -1.58
CA PRO A 276 7.76 5.39 -2.55
C PRO A 276 8.43 6.44 -3.45
N ASP A 277 8.31 6.29 -4.76
CA ASP A 277 8.78 7.28 -5.74
C ASP A 277 7.75 7.46 -6.88
N ARG A 278 7.76 8.62 -7.55
CA ARG A 278 6.93 8.86 -8.73
C ARG A 278 7.56 8.28 -10.00
N GLN A 279 8.88 8.12 -9.99
CA GLN A 279 9.63 7.56 -11.11
C GLN A 279 9.64 6.02 -11.06
N ARG A 280 9.91 5.42 -12.22
CA ARG A 280 9.98 3.98 -12.44
C ARG A 280 11.31 3.61 -13.09
N GLY A 281 11.80 2.39 -12.86
CA GLY A 281 13.01 1.86 -13.50
C GLY A 281 14.33 2.36 -12.90
N SER A 282 15.38 2.33 -13.73
CA SER A 282 16.77 2.56 -13.31
C SER A 282 17.06 3.85 -12.53
N PRO A 283 16.39 5.01 -12.76
CA PRO A 283 16.71 6.23 -12.00
C PRO A 283 16.49 6.09 -10.49
N VAL A 284 15.49 5.31 -10.06
CA VAL A 284 15.24 5.09 -8.63
C VAL A 284 16.28 4.14 -8.04
N VAL A 285 16.67 3.11 -8.80
CA VAL A 285 17.72 2.17 -8.39
C VAL A 285 19.04 2.91 -8.17
N GLU A 286 19.44 3.77 -9.12
CA GLU A 286 20.64 4.61 -8.99
C GLU A 286 20.56 5.58 -7.81
N LYS A 287 19.40 6.21 -7.58
CA LYS A 287 19.18 7.11 -6.45
C LYS A 287 19.35 6.41 -5.11
N ILE A 288 18.84 5.18 -4.98
CA ILE A 288 18.85 4.44 -3.72
C ILE A 288 20.19 3.72 -3.52
N LEU A 289 20.66 2.94 -4.49
CA LEU A 289 21.85 2.09 -4.37
C LEU A 289 23.15 2.81 -4.78
N GLY A 290 23.06 3.92 -5.52
CA GLY A 290 24.21 4.57 -6.14
C GLY A 290 24.64 3.92 -7.46
N THR A 291 25.62 4.51 -8.14
CA THR A 291 26.21 4.02 -9.40
C THR A 291 27.13 2.80 -9.23
N ILE A 292 27.16 2.19 -8.04
CA ILE A 292 28.18 1.22 -7.62
C ILE A 292 27.86 -0.20 -8.15
N PHE A 293 26.62 -0.46 -8.57
CA PHE A 293 26.26 -1.76 -9.15
C PHE A 293 26.40 -1.73 -10.67
N SER A 294 27.53 -2.24 -11.17
CA SER A 294 27.76 -2.52 -12.59
C SER A 294 26.88 -3.71 -13.03
N GLY A 295 25.58 -3.49 -13.16
CA GLY A 295 24.64 -4.54 -13.56
C GLY A 295 23.16 -4.16 -13.51
N VAL A 296 22.83 -2.88 -13.73
CA VAL A 296 21.46 -2.43 -14.02
C VAL A 296 21.22 -2.42 -15.52
#